data_AF-A0A955FU16-F1
#
_entry.id   AF-A0A955FU16-F1
#
_cell.length_a   1.000
_cell.length_b   1.000
_cell.length_c   1.000
_cell.angle_alpha   90.00
_cell.angle_beta   90.00
_cell.angle_gamma   90.00
#
_symmetry.space_group_name_H-M   'P 1'
#
loop_
_entity.id
_entity.type
_entity.pdbx_description
1 polymer ?
#
loop_
_entity_poly.entity_id
_entity_poly.type
_entity_poly.pdbx_seq_one_letter_code
_entity_poly.pdbx_strand_id
1 'polypeptide(L)'
;MFLWGTYFTWLWIHVFRRDTEGNILAGHALLWADWSAHITYASVFAYRDPSDWFVSHPLYSQAKFSYPFVPDALSGLLMRMGVDIIPAFIIPSIVVTLLFLYVLFRFMVHFTHRVKAAFIAVCLFFFSGGLGFLYAIQTDGSQYNWYTHIPEHGVYFINFIVGEMLPQRTFLFGLPIALAIILLLEHIISAKRKSILAPSVIAGLLAGSLTVIHPHSLIVVFVVSSFYLLQYRHLFRRFLIYAATAGLIVSLFWLLFLVGSNTGSAPHLQLGWMANESNMLIFELLNFGILLPLGIYAAAKQRLLTHPLFMSGIFLFVACHFVSFQAWEWDNTKLFTYAYLFLLIPIAKYIVFLWEDHHRKIINKSSVLFLCV
;
A
#
# COMPACT_ATOMS: atom_id res chain seq x y z
N MET A 1 -11.59 -0.64 15.34
CA MET A 1 -10.52 -1.59 14.97
C MET A 1 -10.93 -3.04 15.16
N PHE A 2 -11.55 -3.43 16.29
CA PHE A 2 -12.07 -4.79 16.49
C PHE A 2 -12.95 -5.29 15.32
N LEU A 3 -13.94 -4.49 14.90
CA LEU A 3 -14.81 -4.80 13.73
C LEU A 3 -14.03 -5.10 12.44
N TRP A 4 -13.01 -4.30 12.12
CA TRP A 4 -12.16 -4.54 10.95
C TRP A 4 -11.32 -5.81 11.12
N GLY A 5 -10.78 -6.06 12.31
CA GLY A 5 -10.05 -7.29 12.61
C GLY A 5 -10.91 -8.54 12.46
N THR A 6 -12.14 -8.53 12.97
CA THR A 6 -13.10 -9.63 12.79
C THR A 6 -13.48 -9.81 11.32
N TYR A 7 -13.75 -8.71 10.61
CA TYR A 7 -14.08 -8.73 9.18
C TYR A 7 -12.94 -9.35 8.35
N PHE A 8 -11.70 -8.90 8.52
CA PHE A 8 -10.58 -9.40 7.73
C PHE A 8 -10.19 -10.83 8.10
N THR A 9 -10.31 -11.22 9.37
CA THR A 9 -10.11 -12.62 9.76
C THR A 9 -11.14 -13.52 9.09
N TRP A 10 -12.42 -13.12 9.11
CA TRP A 10 -13.48 -13.81 8.38
C TRP A 10 -13.22 -13.82 6.87
N LEU A 11 -12.81 -12.69 6.28
CA LEU A 11 -12.53 -12.61 4.85
C LEU A 11 -11.45 -13.61 4.44
N TRP A 12 -10.30 -13.61 5.12
CA TRP A 12 -9.16 -14.47 4.81
C TRP A 12 -9.47 -15.97 4.91
N ILE A 13 -10.28 -16.42 5.86
CA ILE A 13 -10.64 -17.85 5.93
C ILE A 13 -11.61 -18.28 4.81
N HIS A 14 -12.22 -17.33 4.10
CA HIS A 14 -13.16 -17.59 3.01
C HIS A 14 -12.57 -17.34 1.61
N VAL A 15 -11.36 -16.76 1.49
CA VAL A 15 -10.78 -16.41 0.19
C VAL A 15 -10.23 -17.61 -0.59
N PHE A 16 -9.80 -18.68 0.09
CA PHE A 16 -9.38 -19.92 -0.53
C PHE A 16 -10.02 -21.11 0.17
N ARG A 17 -10.62 -22.02 -0.60
CA ARG A 17 -11.28 -23.22 -0.07
C ARG A 17 -10.94 -24.42 -0.94
N ARG A 18 -11.11 -25.61 -0.38
CA ARG A 18 -11.12 -26.85 -1.16
C ARG A 18 -12.54 -27.24 -1.50
N ASP A 19 -12.76 -27.68 -2.74
CA ASP A 19 -13.98 -28.38 -3.09
C ASP A 19 -13.93 -29.86 -2.67
N THR A 20 -14.99 -30.61 -2.99
CA THR A 20 -15.11 -32.04 -2.68
C THR A 20 -14.13 -32.92 -3.46
N GLU A 21 -13.55 -32.42 -4.55
CA GLU A 21 -12.56 -33.13 -5.39
C GLU A 21 -11.12 -32.80 -4.97
N GLY A 22 -10.94 -31.86 -4.05
CA GLY A 22 -9.64 -31.40 -3.56
C GLY A 22 -9.05 -30.23 -4.35
N ASN A 23 -9.77 -29.67 -5.33
CA ASN A 23 -9.34 -28.49 -6.07
C ASN A 23 -9.35 -27.26 -5.17
N ILE A 24 -8.42 -26.35 -5.40
CA ILE A 24 -8.35 -25.07 -4.69
C ILE A 24 -9.22 -24.05 -5.44
N LEU A 25 -10.28 -23.58 -4.78
CA LEU A 25 -11.17 -22.53 -5.27
C LEU A 25 -10.78 -21.19 -4.65
N ALA A 26 -10.62 -20.17 -5.51
CA ALA A 26 -10.42 -18.79 -5.09
C ALA A 26 -11.76 -18.04 -5.00
N GLY A 27 -11.93 -17.20 -3.99
CA GLY A 27 -13.14 -16.40 -3.78
C GLY A 27 -13.27 -15.19 -4.73
N HIS A 28 -12.22 -14.86 -5.49
CA HIS A 28 -12.23 -13.73 -6.43
C HIS A 28 -11.23 -13.93 -7.57
N ALA A 29 -11.54 -13.43 -8.77
CA ALA A 29 -10.71 -13.60 -9.96
C ALA A 29 -9.34 -12.91 -9.84
N LEU A 30 -9.29 -11.66 -9.34
CA LEU A 30 -8.02 -10.94 -9.13
C LEU A 30 -7.11 -11.65 -8.13
N LEU A 31 -7.70 -12.29 -7.12
CA LEU A 31 -6.94 -13.06 -6.14
C LEU A 31 -6.28 -14.27 -6.80
N TRP A 32 -7.03 -15.03 -7.61
CA TRP A 32 -6.48 -16.18 -8.33
C TRP A 32 -5.38 -15.77 -9.34
N ALA A 33 -5.61 -14.68 -10.08
CA ALA A 33 -4.68 -14.18 -11.07
C ALA A 33 -3.28 -13.95 -10.48
N ASP A 34 -3.20 -13.30 -9.31
CA ASP A 34 -1.92 -12.99 -8.68
C ASP A 34 -1.39 -14.16 -7.81
N TRP A 35 -2.27 -14.87 -7.08
CA TRP A 35 -1.83 -15.91 -6.16
C TRP A 35 -1.32 -17.17 -6.85
N SER A 36 -1.76 -17.46 -8.08
CA SER A 36 -1.18 -18.55 -8.86
C SER A 36 0.33 -18.35 -9.07
N ALA A 37 0.78 -17.12 -9.32
CA ALA A 37 2.19 -16.75 -9.39
C ALA A 37 2.87 -16.86 -8.02
N HIS A 38 2.26 -16.31 -6.96
CA HIS A 38 2.81 -16.37 -5.60
C HIS A 38 2.93 -17.79 -5.03
N ILE A 39 1.98 -18.68 -5.31
CA ILE A 39 2.08 -20.11 -5.00
C ILE A 39 3.27 -20.74 -5.70
N THR A 40 3.48 -20.39 -6.97
CA THR A 40 4.63 -20.85 -7.75
C THR A 40 5.95 -20.31 -7.18
N TYR A 41 6.00 -19.04 -6.75
CA TYR A 41 7.15 -18.47 -6.05
C TYR A 41 7.41 -19.15 -4.71
N ALA A 42 6.38 -19.42 -3.90
CA ALA A 42 6.53 -20.12 -2.63
C ALA A 42 7.03 -21.57 -2.82
N SER A 43 6.67 -22.22 -3.94
CA SER A 43 7.12 -23.58 -4.27
C SER A 43 8.66 -23.70 -4.36
N VAL A 44 9.34 -22.61 -4.76
CA VAL A 44 10.80 -22.51 -4.76
C VAL A 44 11.35 -22.78 -3.36
N PHE A 45 10.81 -22.09 -2.36
CA PHE A 45 11.21 -22.20 -0.96
C PHE A 45 10.66 -23.45 -0.28
N ALA A 46 9.57 -24.02 -0.79
CA ALA A 46 9.00 -25.26 -0.27
C ALA A 46 9.80 -26.49 -0.69
N TYR A 47 10.16 -26.60 -1.98
CA TYR A 47 10.57 -27.87 -2.58
C TYR A 47 11.98 -27.91 -3.17
N ARG A 48 12.58 -26.77 -3.56
CA ARG A 48 13.95 -26.77 -4.12
C ARG A 48 15.01 -26.89 -3.03
N ASP A 49 16.21 -27.34 -3.37
CA ASP A 49 17.35 -27.19 -2.44
C ASP A 49 17.58 -25.70 -2.13
N PRO A 50 17.93 -25.32 -0.89
CA PRO A 50 18.29 -23.93 -0.57
C PRO A 50 19.39 -23.33 -1.46
N SER A 51 20.31 -24.14 -2.01
CA SER A 51 21.31 -23.67 -2.98
C SER A 51 20.69 -23.13 -4.27
N ASP A 52 19.47 -23.56 -4.61
CA ASP A 52 18.84 -23.34 -5.91
C ASP A 52 17.73 -22.29 -5.88
N TRP A 53 17.47 -21.67 -4.72
CA TRP A 53 16.35 -20.74 -4.53
C TRP A 53 16.37 -19.55 -5.49
N PHE A 54 17.55 -19.06 -5.86
CA PHE A 54 17.69 -17.85 -6.69
C PHE A 54 18.35 -18.09 -8.04
N VAL A 55 18.52 -19.36 -8.43
CA VAL A 55 19.22 -19.74 -9.67
C VAL A 55 18.34 -19.50 -10.89
N SER A 56 17.10 -19.99 -10.88
CA SER A 56 16.17 -19.91 -12.02
C SER A 56 14.78 -19.43 -11.60
N HIS A 57 14.17 -18.60 -12.44
CA HIS A 57 12.82 -18.09 -12.24
C HIS A 57 11.81 -19.24 -12.38
N PRO A 58 10.89 -19.43 -11.42
CA PRO A 58 9.99 -20.59 -11.44
C PRO A 58 8.90 -20.51 -12.51
N LEU A 59 8.64 -19.34 -13.09
CA LEU A 59 7.70 -19.16 -14.21
C LEU A 59 8.39 -18.94 -15.57
N TYR A 60 9.70 -18.67 -15.59
CA TYR A 60 10.40 -18.32 -16.83
C TYR A 60 11.84 -18.85 -16.79
N SER A 61 12.02 -20.09 -17.24
CA SER A 61 13.25 -20.87 -17.03
C SER A 61 14.54 -20.23 -17.54
N GLN A 62 14.45 -19.30 -18.50
CA GLN A 62 15.58 -18.57 -19.08
C GLN A 62 15.96 -17.28 -18.32
N ALA A 63 15.27 -16.96 -17.22
CA ALA A 63 15.60 -15.82 -16.38
C ALA A 63 16.00 -16.24 -14.97
N LYS A 64 16.78 -15.37 -14.32
CA LYS A 64 17.07 -15.44 -12.88
C LYS A 64 15.81 -15.09 -12.08
N PHE A 65 15.61 -15.71 -10.91
CA PHE A 65 14.54 -15.30 -10.01
C PHE A 65 14.88 -13.96 -9.34
N SER A 66 14.08 -12.93 -9.59
CA SER A 66 14.33 -11.55 -9.13
C SER A 66 13.10 -10.85 -8.55
N TYR A 67 11.99 -11.56 -8.39
CA TYR A 67 10.76 -11.03 -7.80
C TYR A 67 10.92 -10.86 -6.27
N PRO A 68 10.35 -9.82 -5.63
CA PRO A 68 10.37 -9.66 -4.17
C PRO A 68 9.81 -10.89 -3.45
N PHE A 69 10.71 -11.67 -2.84
CA PHE A 69 10.42 -13.05 -2.47
C PHE A 69 10.03 -13.25 -1.00
N VAL A 70 10.30 -12.29 -0.11
CA VAL A 70 10.16 -12.48 1.35
C VAL A 70 8.77 -12.95 1.76
N PRO A 71 7.67 -12.36 1.22
CA PRO A 71 6.34 -12.85 1.51
C PRO A 71 6.20 -14.34 1.14
N ASP A 72 6.60 -14.73 -0.08
CA ASP A 72 6.41 -16.09 -0.59
C ASP A 72 7.34 -17.10 0.09
N ALA A 73 8.54 -16.68 0.47
CA ALA A 73 9.45 -17.49 1.28
C ALA A 73 8.85 -17.83 2.64
N LEU A 74 8.11 -16.91 3.27
CA LEU A 74 7.44 -17.21 4.54
C LEU A 74 6.40 -18.34 4.37
N SER A 75 5.56 -18.27 3.33
CA SER A 75 4.61 -19.36 3.03
C SER A 75 5.33 -20.65 2.64
N GLY A 76 6.33 -20.57 1.78
CA GLY A 76 7.08 -21.73 1.29
C GLY A 76 7.85 -22.44 2.39
N LEU A 77 8.41 -21.72 3.36
CA LEU A 77 9.04 -22.32 4.53
C LEU A 77 8.03 -23.02 5.45
N LEU A 78 6.82 -22.46 5.62
CA LEU A 78 5.73 -23.16 6.32
C LEU A 78 5.37 -24.46 5.60
N MET A 79 5.28 -24.43 4.26
CA MET A 79 5.06 -25.64 3.45
C MET A 79 6.19 -26.65 3.58
N ARG A 80 7.46 -26.20 3.58
CA ARG A 80 8.63 -27.06 3.82
C ARG A 80 8.56 -27.74 5.19
N MET A 81 7.97 -27.10 6.19
CA MET A 81 7.74 -27.67 7.52
C MET A 81 6.49 -28.57 7.60
N GLY A 82 5.81 -28.83 6.48
CA GLY A 82 4.65 -29.72 6.40
C GLY A 82 3.29 -29.05 6.60
N VAL A 83 3.23 -27.71 6.64
CA VAL A 83 1.94 -26.99 6.66
C VAL A 83 1.32 -27.05 5.26
N ASP A 84 0.04 -27.42 5.19
CA ASP A 84 -0.70 -27.44 3.94
C ASP A 84 -0.72 -26.06 3.24
N ILE A 85 -0.79 -26.05 1.91
CA ILE A 85 -0.70 -24.84 1.08
C ILE A 85 -1.68 -23.73 1.48
N ILE A 86 -2.95 -24.06 1.77
CA ILE A 86 -3.95 -23.04 2.13
C ILE A 86 -3.58 -22.36 3.46
N PRO A 87 -3.43 -23.08 4.59
CA PRO A 87 -3.04 -22.44 5.85
C PRO A 87 -1.66 -21.77 5.79
N ALA A 88 -0.71 -22.30 5.01
CA ALA A 88 0.61 -21.67 4.83
C ALA A 88 0.53 -20.26 4.21
N PHE A 89 -0.49 -19.98 3.39
CA PHE A 89 -0.74 -18.65 2.85
C PHE A 89 -1.68 -17.81 3.70
N ILE A 90 -2.77 -18.40 4.21
CA ILE A 90 -3.81 -17.67 4.94
C ILE A 90 -3.33 -17.20 6.31
N ILE A 91 -2.58 -18.03 7.07
CA ILE A 91 -2.15 -17.68 8.43
C ILE A 91 -1.23 -16.44 8.43
N PRO A 92 -0.15 -16.38 7.61
CA PRO A 92 0.65 -15.16 7.52
C PRO A 92 -0.15 -13.93 7.11
N SER A 93 -1.07 -14.08 6.15
CA SER A 93 -1.91 -12.97 5.69
C SER A 93 -2.80 -12.42 6.79
N ILE A 94 -3.44 -13.28 7.61
CA ILE A 94 -4.21 -12.85 8.79
C ILE A 94 -3.32 -12.09 9.77
N VAL A 95 -2.16 -12.64 10.13
CA VAL A 95 -1.24 -12.02 11.09
C VAL A 95 -0.78 -10.64 10.59
N VAL A 96 -0.38 -10.54 9.32
CA VAL A 96 0.09 -9.29 8.72
C VAL A 96 -1.05 -8.28 8.58
N THR A 97 -2.26 -8.71 8.20
CA THR A 97 -3.43 -7.80 8.17
C THR A 97 -3.75 -7.25 9.56
N LEU A 98 -3.72 -8.07 10.61
CA LEU A 98 -3.96 -7.61 11.98
C LEU A 98 -2.88 -6.62 12.45
N LEU A 99 -1.60 -6.89 12.14
CA LEU A 99 -0.51 -5.96 12.38
C LEU A 99 -0.70 -4.66 11.59
N PHE A 100 -1.10 -4.76 10.33
CA PHE A 100 -1.40 -3.63 9.47
C PHE A 100 -2.52 -2.77 10.04
N LEU A 101 -3.64 -3.35 10.49
CA LEU A 101 -4.71 -2.58 11.15
C LEU A 101 -4.21 -1.80 12.36
N TYR A 102 -3.37 -2.44 13.18
CA TYR A 102 -2.78 -1.79 14.34
C TYR A 102 -1.86 -0.63 13.92
N VAL A 103 -0.92 -0.87 13.01
CA VAL A 103 0.03 0.14 12.54
C VAL A 103 -0.70 1.29 11.82
N LEU A 104 -1.64 0.99 10.93
CA LEU A 104 -2.46 1.96 10.22
C LEU A 104 -3.22 2.86 11.20
N PHE A 105 -3.89 2.28 12.20
CA PHE A 105 -4.64 3.08 13.16
C PHE A 105 -3.71 3.96 14.00
N ARG A 106 -2.57 3.43 14.45
CA ARG A 106 -1.55 4.20 15.17
C ARG A 106 -0.97 5.32 14.32
N PHE A 107 -0.72 5.05 13.04
CA PHE A 107 -0.28 6.03 12.04
C PHE A 107 -1.29 7.16 11.90
N MET A 108 -2.56 6.82 11.70
CA MET A 108 -3.63 7.81 11.58
C MET A 108 -3.82 8.61 12.85
N VAL A 109 -3.77 8.00 14.04
CA VAL A 109 -3.84 8.73 15.32
C VAL A 109 -2.65 9.68 15.47
N HIS A 110 -1.45 9.26 15.07
CA HIS A 110 -0.24 10.08 15.16
C HIS A 110 -0.38 11.39 14.37
N PHE A 111 -0.82 11.33 13.12
CA PHE A 111 -0.90 12.52 12.24
C PHE A 111 -2.20 13.32 12.39
N THR A 112 -3.29 12.67 12.74
CA THR A 112 -4.57 13.37 12.99
C THR A 112 -4.64 13.99 14.39
N HIS A 113 -3.86 13.47 15.34
CA HIS A 113 -3.89 13.78 16.78
C HIS A 113 -5.25 13.54 17.44
N ARG A 114 -6.19 12.85 16.77
CA ARG A 114 -7.55 12.61 17.27
C ARG A 114 -8.04 11.21 16.87
N VAL A 115 -8.48 10.43 17.86
CA VAL A 115 -8.98 9.06 17.65
C VAL A 115 -10.17 9.01 16.68
N LYS A 116 -11.10 9.95 16.76
CA LYS A 116 -12.26 10.04 15.85
C LYS A 116 -11.82 10.27 14.40
N ALA A 117 -10.91 11.22 14.18
CA ALA A 117 -10.39 11.52 12.85
C ALA A 117 -9.61 10.33 12.28
N ALA A 118 -8.81 9.67 13.12
CA ALA A 118 -8.11 8.45 12.72
C ALA A 118 -9.07 7.33 12.30
N PHE A 119 -10.16 7.12 13.06
CA PHE A 119 -11.17 6.13 12.70
C PHE A 119 -11.84 6.46 11.37
N ILE A 120 -12.23 7.71 11.14
CA ILE A 120 -12.81 8.16 9.87
C ILE A 120 -11.84 7.95 8.70
N ALA A 121 -10.56 8.32 8.87
CA ALA A 121 -9.54 8.11 7.85
C ALA A 121 -9.36 6.63 7.49
N VAL A 122 -9.36 5.74 8.50
CA VAL A 122 -9.27 4.29 8.25
C VAL A 122 -10.49 3.77 7.50
N CYS A 123 -11.70 4.22 7.85
CA CYS A 123 -12.91 3.83 7.13
C CYS A 123 -12.88 4.33 5.68
N LEU A 124 -12.55 5.61 5.45
CA LEU A 124 -12.40 6.16 4.09
C LEU A 124 -11.36 5.37 3.28
N PHE A 125 -10.24 5.00 3.90
CA PHE A 125 -9.21 4.20 3.23
C PHE A 125 -9.71 2.81 2.80
N PHE A 126 -10.49 2.12 3.64
CA PHE A 126 -11.05 0.81 3.28
C PHE A 126 -12.23 0.89 2.30
N PHE A 127 -12.92 2.02 2.24
CA PHE A 127 -13.95 2.31 1.24
C PHE A 127 -13.40 3.04 0.01
N SER A 128 -12.08 3.03 -0.22
CA SER A 128 -11.46 3.63 -1.41
C SER A 128 -11.96 3.00 -2.71
N GLY A 129 -11.59 3.57 -3.85
CA GLY A 129 -11.96 3.07 -5.19
C GLY A 129 -12.69 4.10 -6.06
N GLY A 130 -12.68 5.38 -5.67
CA GLY A 130 -13.27 6.45 -6.46
C GLY A 130 -14.79 6.36 -6.58
N LEU A 131 -15.33 6.99 -7.62
CA LEU A 131 -16.77 7.02 -7.90
C LEU A 131 -17.28 5.79 -8.67
N GLY A 132 -16.43 4.77 -8.86
CA GLY A 132 -16.81 3.53 -9.54
C GLY A 132 -17.99 2.80 -8.90
N PHE A 133 -18.26 3.03 -7.60
CA PHE A 133 -19.43 2.46 -6.93
C PHE A 133 -20.77 2.99 -7.47
N LEU A 134 -20.80 4.14 -8.14
CA LEU A 134 -22.02 4.67 -8.74
C LEU A 134 -22.57 3.74 -9.83
N TYR A 135 -21.70 3.04 -10.55
CA TYR A 135 -22.09 2.03 -11.53
C TYR A 135 -22.70 0.78 -10.88
N ALA A 136 -22.32 0.47 -9.64
CA ALA A 136 -22.94 -0.60 -8.86
C ALA A 136 -24.41 -0.32 -8.55
N ILE A 137 -24.71 0.94 -8.21
CA ILE A 137 -26.07 1.41 -7.94
C ILE A 137 -26.92 1.32 -9.22
N GLN A 138 -26.35 1.64 -10.37
CA GLN A 138 -27.04 1.57 -11.66
C GLN A 138 -27.34 0.14 -12.13
N THR A 139 -26.55 -0.85 -11.67
CA THR A 139 -26.64 -2.25 -12.10
C THR A 139 -27.28 -3.18 -11.07
N ASP A 140 -27.95 -2.63 -10.04
CA ASP A 140 -28.52 -3.36 -8.89
C ASP A 140 -27.51 -4.32 -8.21
N GLY A 141 -26.22 -4.00 -8.29
CA GLY A 141 -25.12 -4.81 -7.74
C GLY A 141 -24.76 -6.06 -8.55
N SER A 142 -25.45 -6.36 -9.65
CA SER A 142 -25.23 -7.58 -10.45
C SER A 142 -23.85 -7.68 -11.10
N GLN A 143 -23.19 -6.54 -11.36
CA GLN A 143 -21.84 -6.47 -11.90
C GLN A 143 -20.78 -6.07 -10.85
N TYR A 144 -21.16 -6.00 -9.56
CA TYR A 144 -20.27 -5.47 -8.52
C TYR A 144 -19.15 -6.42 -8.06
N ASN A 145 -19.01 -7.58 -8.71
CA ASN A 145 -17.93 -8.51 -8.41
C ASN A 145 -16.55 -7.86 -8.53
N TRP A 146 -16.39 -6.82 -9.36
CA TRP A 146 -15.12 -6.15 -9.63
C TRP A 146 -14.83 -4.90 -8.79
N TYR A 147 -15.66 -4.55 -7.79
CA TYR A 147 -15.45 -3.46 -6.80
C TYR A 147 -14.65 -2.25 -7.32
N THR A 148 -15.31 -1.40 -8.12
CA THR A 148 -14.77 -0.19 -8.76
C THR A 148 -13.72 -0.39 -9.87
N HIS A 149 -13.53 -1.60 -10.38
CA HIS A 149 -12.79 -1.85 -11.62
C HIS A 149 -13.74 -1.95 -12.81
N ILE A 150 -13.79 -0.89 -13.63
CA ILE A 150 -14.67 -0.79 -14.80
C ILE A 150 -13.90 -0.11 -15.96
N PRO A 151 -12.95 -0.82 -16.59
CA PRO A 151 -12.08 -0.27 -17.64
C PRO A 151 -12.85 0.37 -18.80
N GLU A 152 -13.98 -0.23 -19.20
CA GLU A 152 -14.85 0.26 -20.27
C GLU A 152 -15.47 1.63 -19.98
N HIS A 153 -15.51 2.04 -18.70
CA HIS A 153 -15.98 3.35 -18.26
C HIS A 153 -14.83 4.24 -17.75
N GLY A 154 -13.57 3.85 -17.95
CA GLY A 154 -12.40 4.61 -17.53
C GLY A 154 -12.12 4.57 -16.03
N VAL A 155 -12.65 3.57 -15.30
CA VAL A 155 -12.41 3.39 -13.85
C VAL A 155 -11.37 2.30 -13.61
N TYR A 156 -10.18 2.72 -13.19
CA TYR A 156 -9.00 1.89 -13.00
C TYR A 156 -8.45 1.91 -11.56
N PHE A 157 -8.82 2.90 -10.74
CA PHE A 157 -8.49 2.93 -9.32
C PHE A 157 -9.44 2.03 -8.54
N ILE A 158 -9.04 0.77 -8.41
CA ILE A 158 -9.81 -0.28 -7.72
C ILE A 158 -9.75 -0.05 -6.20
N ASN A 159 -10.80 -0.44 -5.48
CA ASN A 159 -10.78 -0.48 -4.02
C ASN A 159 -9.54 -1.20 -3.48
N PHE A 160 -8.93 -0.63 -2.44
CA PHE A 160 -7.69 -1.14 -1.83
C PHE A 160 -7.77 -2.61 -1.40
N ILE A 161 -8.90 -3.06 -0.84
CA ILE A 161 -9.05 -4.44 -0.35
C ILE A 161 -8.94 -5.43 -1.52
N VAL A 162 -9.68 -5.17 -2.60
CA VAL A 162 -9.84 -6.11 -3.72
C VAL A 162 -8.74 -5.97 -4.76
N GLY A 163 -8.21 -4.76 -4.97
CA GLY A 163 -7.17 -4.46 -5.95
C GLY A 163 -5.75 -4.68 -5.46
N GLU A 164 -5.49 -4.53 -4.15
CA GLU A 164 -4.13 -4.57 -3.61
C GLU A 164 -4.00 -5.52 -2.42
N MET A 165 -4.75 -5.30 -1.33
CA MET A 165 -4.52 -5.98 -0.06
C MET A 165 -4.69 -7.50 -0.14
N LEU A 166 -5.73 -7.97 -0.85
CA LEU A 166 -5.99 -9.39 -1.04
C LEU A 166 -5.08 -10.02 -2.12
N PRO A 167 -5.06 -9.53 -3.37
CA PRO A 167 -4.26 -10.15 -4.42
C PRO A 167 -2.76 -9.95 -4.20
N GLN A 168 -2.30 -8.71 -3.98
CA GLN A 168 -0.89 -8.35 -4.02
C GLN A 168 -0.19 -8.63 -2.69
N ARG A 169 0.39 -9.82 -2.58
CA ARG A 169 0.96 -10.30 -1.32
C ARG A 169 2.17 -9.47 -0.85
N THR A 170 2.97 -8.97 -1.79
CA THR A 170 4.08 -8.04 -1.49
C THR A 170 3.58 -6.71 -0.92
N PHE A 171 2.47 -6.19 -1.43
CA PHE A 171 1.86 -4.96 -0.93
C PHE A 171 1.37 -5.10 0.51
N LEU A 172 0.66 -6.19 0.81
CA LEU A 172 0.15 -6.48 2.16
C LEU A 172 1.26 -6.45 3.22
N PHE A 173 2.46 -6.95 2.89
CA PHE A 173 3.62 -6.92 3.78
C PHE A 173 4.35 -5.58 3.76
N GLY A 174 4.50 -4.95 2.59
CA GLY A 174 5.23 -3.70 2.41
C GLY A 174 4.56 -2.50 3.08
N LEU A 175 3.23 -2.40 2.98
CA LEU A 175 2.45 -1.28 3.52
C LEU A 175 2.65 -1.05 5.03
N PRO A 176 2.41 -2.02 5.93
CA PRO A 176 2.62 -1.82 7.36
C PRO A 176 4.07 -1.48 7.70
N ILE A 177 5.04 -2.05 6.98
CA ILE A 177 6.46 -1.75 7.17
C ILE A 177 6.77 -0.30 6.79
N ALA A 178 6.26 0.17 5.66
CA ALA A 178 6.42 1.57 5.23
C ALA A 178 5.83 2.55 6.24
N LEU A 179 4.61 2.29 6.73
CA LEU A 179 3.97 3.13 7.75
C LEU A 179 4.75 3.12 9.07
N ALA A 180 5.28 1.96 9.48
CA ALA A 180 6.12 1.84 10.67
C ALA A 180 7.44 2.62 10.52
N ILE A 181 8.08 2.57 9.34
CA ILE A 181 9.29 3.37 9.06
C ILE A 181 8.99 4.86 9.20
N ILE A 182 7.89 5.36 8.64
CA ILE A 182 7.51 6.77 8.74
C ILE A 182 7.27 7.17 10.20
N LEU A 183 6.62 6.32 11.01
CA LEU A 183 6.47 6.55 12.45
C LEU A 183 7.80 6.56 13.21
N LEU A 184 8.77 5.72 12.81
CA LEU A 184 10.11 5.74 13.37
C LEU A 184 10.86 7.03 12.98
N LEU A 185 10.69 7.52 11.75
CA LEU A 185 11.26 8.80 11.31
C LEU A 185 10.70 9.96 12.14
N GLU A 186 9.39 9.99 12.38
CA GLU A 186 8.74 10.95 13.30
C GLU A 186 9.34 10.90 14.71
N HIS A 187 9.59 9.70 15.22
CA HIS A 187 10.26 9.52 16.51
C HIS A 187 11.71 10.06 16.49
N ILE A 188 12.50 9.76 15.46
CA ILE A 188 13.90 10.21 15.34
C ILE A 188 14.00 11.75 15.32
N ILE A 189 13.04 12.40 14.67
CA ILE A 189 12.97 13.85 14.54
C ILE A 189 12.57 14.50 15.87
N SER A 190 11.54 13.96 16.52
CA SER A 190 11.01 14.49 17.78
C SER A 190 11.85 14.13 19.02
N ALA A 191 12.69 13.10 18.95
CA ALA A 191 13.45 12.60 20.09
C ALA A 191 14.48 13.60 20.65
N LYS A 192 14.68 13.53 21.98
CA LYS A 192 15.79 14.19 22.68
C LYS A 192 17.09 13.36 22.53
N ARG A 193 18.24 14.03 22.42
CA ARG A 193 19.54 13.57 21.85
C ARG A 193 20.03 12.12 22.13
N LYS A 194 19.62 11.41 23.18
CA LYS A 194 20.22 10.13 23.58
C LYS A 194 19.50 8.84 23.11
N SER A 195 18.30 8.92 22.52
CA SER A 195 17.48 7.72 22.26
C SER A 195 17.26 7.35 20.78
N ILE A 196 18.02 7.93 19.83
CA ILE A 196 17.70 7.78 18.39
C ILE A 196 18.43 6.63 17.69
N LEU A 197 19.51 6.09 18.26
CA LEU A 197 20.35 5.10 17.57
C LEU A 197 19.56 3.84 17.16
N ALA A 198 18.91 3.18 18.12
CA ALA A 198 18.14 1.97 17.84
C ALA A 198 16.98 2.22 16.87
N PRO A 199 16.12 3.25 17.06
CA PRO A 199 15.10 3.60 16.07
C PRO A 199 15.65 3.86 14.66
N SER A 200 16.78 4.57 14.53
CA SER A 200 17.42 4.84 13.23
C SER A 200 17.92 3.57 12.56
N VAL A 201 18.57 2.66 13.30
CA VAL A 201 19.03 1.37 12.76
C VAL A 201 17.84 0.51 12.35
N ILE A 202 16.82 0.39 13.21
CA ILE A 202 15.61 -0.39 12.90
C ILE A 202 14.91 0.16 11.66
N ALA A 203 14.72 1.48 11.57
CA ALA A 203 14.11 2.11 10.41
C ALA A 203 14.91 1.83 9.13
N GLY A 204 16.24 1.84 9.20
CA GLY A 204 17.08 1.60 8.03
C GLY A 204 17.10 0.13 7.61
N LEU A 205 17.16 -0.81 8.56
CA LEU A 205 17.02 -2.24 8.28
C LEU A 205 15.67 -2.55 7.62
N LEU A 206 14.58 -2.00 8.15
CA LEU A 206 13.24 -2.16 7.58
C LEU A 206 13.16 -1.54 6.18
N ALA A 207 13.66 -0.31 6.00
CA ALA A 207 13.65 0.37 4.72
C ALA A 207 14.46 -0.41 3.67
N GLY A 208 15.68 -0.85 3.98
CA GLY A 208 16.46 -1.65 3.04
C GLY A 208 15.85 -3.02 2.74
N SER A 209 15.15 -3.63 3.70
CA SER A 209 14.44 -4.90 3.47
C SER A 209 13.27 -4.75 2.49
N LEU A 210 12.71 -3.54 2.32
CA LEU A 210 11.68 -3.29 1.32
C LEU A 210 12.15 -3.59 -0.11
N THR A 211 13.45 -3.60 -0.40
CA THR A 211 13.99 -4.03 -1.71
C THR A 211 13.55 -5.44 -2.10
N VAL A 212 13.43 -6.37 -1.14
CA VAL A 212 13.03 -7.76 -1.38
C VAL A 212 11.65 -8.11 -0.82
N ILE A 213 10.98 -7.15 -0.18
CA ILE A 213 9.59 -7.28 0.29
C ILE A 213 8.63 -6.59 -0.68
N HIS A 214 8.85 -5.29 -0.94
CA HIS A 214 7.99 -4.47 -1.79
C HIS A 214 8.70 -3.17 -2.25
N PRO A 215 9.31 -3.15 -3.45
CA PRO A 215 10.07 -2.01 -3.96
C PRO A 215 9.28 -0.69 -4.07
N HIS A 216 7.97 -0.73 -4.31
CA HIS A 216 7.15 0.49 -4.36
C HIS A 216 7.05 1.16 -2.99
N SER A 217 6.98 0.39 -1.90
CA SER A 217 7.08 0.93 -0.54
C SER A 217 8.43 1.59 -0.29
N LEU A 218 9.52 1.05 -0.86
CA LEU A 218 10.85 1.68 -0.77
C LEU A 218 10.87 3.05 -1.47
N ILE A 219 10.26 3.16 -2.66
CA ILE A 219 10.11 4.44 -3.37
C ILE A 219 9.35 5.45 -2.49
N VAL A 220 8.23 5.03 -1.90
CA VAL A 220 7.44 5.90 -1.02
C VAL A 220 8.25 6.36 0.20
N VAL A 221 8.92 5.43 0.87
CA VAL A 221 9.77 5.74 2.03
C VAL A 221 10.90 6.69 1.64
N PHE A 222 11.50 6.53 0.45
CA PHE A 222 12.51 7.43 -0.08
C PHE A 222 11.97 8.85 -0.32
N VAL A 223 10.81 8.97 -0.97
CA VAL A 223 10.13 10.26 -1.22
C VAL A 223 9.81 10.94 0.11
N VAL A 224 9.18 10.22 1.04
CA VAL A 224 8.82 10.76 2.36
C VAL A 224 10.09 11.18 3.11
N SER A 225 11.10 10.33 3.19
CA SER A 225 12.38 10.66 3.84
C SER A 225 13.02 11.92 3.24
N SER A 226 12.91 12.11 1.93
CA SER A 226 13.44 13.29 1.24
C SER A 226 12.72 14.58 1.65
N PHE A 227 11.37 14.59 1.65
CA PHE A 227 10.61 15.76 2.11
C PHE A 227 10.86 16.07 3.59
N TYR A 228 10.96 15.05 4.43
CA TYR A 228 11.33 15.22 5.82
C TYR A 228 12.74 15.80 5.98
N LEU A 229 13.72 15.31 5.21
CA LEU A 229 15.07 15.84 5.25
C LEU A 229 15.14 17.30 4.77
N LEU A 230 14.40 17.66 3.72
CA LEU A 230 14.30 19.03 3.23
C LEU A 230 13.76 19.97 4.31
N GLN A 231 12.66 19.57 4.97
CA GLN A 231 12.04 20.35 6.04
C GLN A 231 12.95 20.44 7.29
N TYR A 232 13.58 19.33 7.67
CA TYR A 232 14.38 19.20 8.89
C TYR A 232 15.89 19.11 8.59
N ARG A 233 16.38 19.88 7.61
CA ARG A 233 17.79 19.86 7.16
C ARG A 233 18.82 20.01 8.27
N HIS A 234 18.50 20.78 9.32
CA HIS A 234 19.34 20.96 10.50
C HIS A 234 19.56 19.66 11.30
N LEU A 235 18.73 18.65 11.09
CA LEU A 235 18.80 17.32 11.67
C LEU A 235 19.45 16.28 10.74
N PHE A 236 20.08 16.66 9.62
CA PHE A 236 20.69 15.74 8.65
C PHE A 236 21.53 14.62 9.29
N ARG A 237 22.32 14.94 10.33
CA ARG A 237 23.12 13.95 11.07
C ARG A 237 22.30 12.83 11.72
N ARG A 238 21.04 13.11 12.09
CA ARG A 238 20.11 12.11 12.64
C ARG A 238 19.62 11.13 11.56
N PHE A 239 19.52 11.59 10.32
CA PHE A 239 19.13 10.75 9.18
C PHE A 239 20.28 9.87 8.67
N LEU A 240 21.54 10.24 8.92
CA LEU A 240 22.71 9.51 8.41
C LEU A 240 22.72 8.03 8.82
N ILE A 241 22.41 7.71 10.07
CA ILE A 241 22.43 6.31 10.55
C ILE A 241 21.34 5.50 9.84
N TYR A 242 20.14 6.07 9.73
CA TYR A 242 19.03 5.48 8.98
C TYR A 242 19.40 5.26 7.51
N ALA A 243 19.93 6.30 6.85
CA ALA A 243 20.28 6.25 5.43
C ALA A 243 21.44 5.28 5.16
N ALA A 244 22.46 5.25 6.02
CA ALA A 244 23.60 4.34 5.90
C ALA A 244 23.18 2.88 6.10
N THR A 245 22.34 2.59 7.10
CA THR A 245 21.84 1.24 7.34
C THR A 245 20.89 0.78 6.23
N ALA A 246 19.98 1.64 5.78
CA ALA A 246 19.14 1.37 4.61
C ALA A 246 19.99 1.11 3.36
N GLY A 247 20.91 2.02 3.04
CA GLY A 247 21.80 1.89 1.88
C GLY A 247 22.61 0.60 1.89
N LEU A 248 23.17 0.21 3.04
CA LEU A 248 23.92 -1.04 3.19
C LEU A 248 23.04 -2.27 2.87
N ILE A 249 21.83 -2.32 3.40
CA ILE A 249 20.91 -3.46 3.18
C ILE A 249 20.39 -3.47 1.73
N VAL A 250 20.05 -2.31 1.16
CA VAL A 250 19.68 -2.20 -0.27
C VAL A 250 20.82 -2.71 -1.15
N SER A 251 22.06 -2.25 -0.90
CA SER A 251 23.24 -2.69 -1.66
C SER A 251 23.50 -4.18 -1.51
N LEU A 252 23.33 -4.75 -0.31
CA LEU A 252 23.47 -6.17 -0.06
C LEU A 252 22.47 -6.99 -0.90
N PHE A 253 21.18 -6.64 -0.83
CA PHE A 253 20.16 -7.34 -1.61
C PHE A 253 20.32 -7.11 -3.12
N TRP A 254 20.75 -5.92 -3.53
CA TRP A 254 21.07 -5.66 -4.93
C TRP A 254 22.15 -6.64 -5.42
N LEU A 255 23.28 -6.72 -4.72
CA LEU A 255 24.42 -7.56 -5.10
C LEU A 255 24.08 -9.05 -5.10
N LEU A 256 23.37 -9.53 -4.07
CA LEU A 256 23.08 -10.97 -3.92
C LEU A 256 21.92 -11.43 -4.81
N PHE A 257 20.90 -10.59 -4.98
CA PHE A 257 19.63 -11.01 -5.58
C PHE A 257 19.38 -10.38 -6.95
N LEU A 258 19.54 -9.05 -7.08
CA LEU A 258 19.10 -8.31 -8.28
C LEU A 258 20.16 -8.20 -9.37
N VAL A 259 21.46 -8.33 -9.06
CA VAL A 259 22.53 -8.29 -10.08
C VAL A 259 22.32 -9.39 -11.12
N GLY A 260 22.39 -8.99 -12.39
CA GLY A 260 22.22 -9.86 -13.56
C GLY A 260 20.78 -10.30 -13.81
N SER A 261 19.81 -9.77 -13.04
CA SER A 261 18.40 -9.98 -13.36
C SER A 261 17.95 -9.06 -14.50
N ASN A 262 17.08 -9.56 -15.36
CA ASN A 262 16.27 -8.72 -16.24
C ASN A 262 15.23 -8.04 -15.36
N THR A 263 15.63 -7.02 -14.61
CA THR A 263 14.67 -6.10 -13.98
C THR A 263 13.80 -5.57 -15.10
N GLY A 264 12.47 -5.54 -14.90
CA GLY A 264 11.52 -5.04 -15.90
C GLY A 264 11.87 -3.65 -16.44
N SER A 265 11.07 -3.15 -17.39
CA SER A 265 11.33 -1.84 -18.01
C SER A 265 11.58 -0.77 -16.96
N ALA A 266 12.64 0.02 -17.17
CA ALA A 266 12.95 1.17 -16.34
C ALA A 266 11.76 2.14 -16.27
N PRO A 267 11.69 2.98 -15.22
CA PRO A 267 10.70 4.05 -15.17
C PRO A 267 10.76 4.88 -16.44
N HIS A 268 9.60 5.15 -17.04
CA HIS A 268 9.50 5.87 -18.30
C HIS A 268 8.43 6.95 -18.20
N LEU A 269 8.62 8.00 -19.01
CA LEU A 269 7.65 9.09 -19.07
C LEU A 269 6.35 8.58 -19.68
N GLN A 270 5.25 8.94 -19.04
CA GLN A 270 3.90 8.66 -19.49
C GLN A 270 3.03 9.84 -19.07
N LEU A 271 2.14 10.32 -19.93
CA LEU A 271 1.27 11.44 -19.60
C LEU A 271 -0.14 10.95 -19.31
N GLY A 272 -0.66 11.33 -18.15
CA GLY A 272 -2.05 11.12 -17.79
C GLY A 272 -2.39 9.74 -17.22
N TRP A 273 -1.38 8.95 -16.84
CA TRP A 273 -1.58 7.56 -16.39
C TRP A 273 -2.51 6.82 -17.37
N MET A 274 -3.56 6.16 -16.89
CA MET A 274 -4.49 5.36 -17.71
C MET A 274 -5.62 6.15 -18.38
N ALA A 275 -5.56 7.49 -18.38
CA ALA A 275 -6.62 8.30 -18.97
C ALA A 275 -6.76 8.09 -20.48
N ASN A 276 -5.66 7.80 -21.18
CA ASN A 276 -5.62 7.65 -22.64
C ASN A 276 -6.30 8.86 -23.34
N GLU A 277 -7.30 8.61 -24.19
CA GLU A 277 -8.06 9.64 -24.92
C GLU A 277 -9.18 10.30 -24.08
N SER A 278 -9.35 9.88 -22.82
CA SER A 278 -10.41 10.39 -21.95
C SER A 278 -10.15 11.83 -21.53
N ASN A 279 -11.22 12.56 -21.22
CA ASN A 279 -11.10 13.85 -20.56
C ASN A 279 -10.47 13.66 -19.17
N MET A 280 -9.27 14.24 -18.96
CA MET A 280 -8.51 14.10 -17.72
C MET A 280 -9.30 14.45 -16.46
N LEU A 281 -10.12 15.52 -16.50
CA LEU A 281 -10.88 15.94 -15.33
C LEU A 281 -11.96 14.91 -14.95
N ILE A 282 -12.64 14.34 -15.96
CA ILE A 282 -13.64 13.29 -15.74
C ILE A 282 -12.97 12.02 -15.23
N PHE A 283 -11.84 11.64 -15.84
CA PHE A 283 -11.05 10.50 -15.42
C PHE A 283 -10.62 10.61 -13.95
N GLU A 284 -10.10 11.76 -13.54
CA GLU A 284 -9.70 12.03 -12.16
C GLU A 284 -10.88 11.94 -11.20
N LEU A 285 -12.03 12.52 -11.56
CA LEU A 285 -13.24 12.45 -10.74
C LEU A 285 -13.75 11.02 -10.61
N LEU A 286 -13.69 10.21 -11.67
CA LEU A 286 -14.14 8.82 -11.62
C LEU A 286 -13.23 7.95 -10.75
N ASN A 287 -11.92 8.16 -10.82
CA ASN A 287 -10.92 7.32 -10.14
C ASN A 287 -10.64 7.77 -8.70
N PHE A 288 -10.61 9.07 -8.43
CA PHE A 288 -10.23 9.62 -7.13
C PHE A 288 -11.32 10.50 -6.50
N GLY A 289 -12.47 10.68 -7.17
CA GLY A 289 -13.53 11.54 -6.67
C GLY A 289 -13.05 12.97 -6.46
N ILE A 290 -13.42 13.57 -5.33
CA ILE A 290 -12.97 14.89 -4.93
C ILE A 290 -11.76 14.85 -3.98
N LEU A 291 -11.07 13.71 -3.88
CA LEU A 291 -9.95 13.50 -2.94
C LEU A 291 -8.91 14.62 -3.03
N LEU A 292 -8.40 14.91 -4.22
CA LEU A 292 -7.33 15.90 -4.38
C LEU A 292 -7.78 17.32 -4.02
N PRO A 293 -8.87 17.89 -4.62
CA PRO A 293 -9.30 19.24 -4.26
C PRO A 293 -9.73 19.34 -2.80
N LEU A 294 -10.41 18.33 -2.24
CA LEU A 294 -10.80 18.31 -0.84
C LEU A 294 -9.58 18.16 0.08
N GLY A 295 -8.60 17.34 -0.30
CA GLY A 295 -7.36 17.13 0.44
C GLY A 295 -6.55 18.42 0.56
N ILE A 296 -6.39 19.16 -0.54
CA ILE A 296 -5.72 20.47 -0.56
C ILE A 296 -6.51 21.48 0.28
N TYR A 297 -7.82 21.57 0.10
CA TYR A 297 -8.66 22.50 0.87
C TYR A 297 -8.62 22.20 2.37
N ALA A 298 -8.77 20.93 2.75
CA ALA A 298 -8.71 20.49 4.14
C ALA A 298 -7.31 20.72 4.73
N ALA A 299 -6.24 20.47 3.97
CA ALA A 299 -4.88 20.73 4.40
C ALA A 299 -4.64 22.22 4.63
N ALA A 300 -5.21 23.10 3.80
CA ALA A 300 -5.16 24.54 4.02
C ALA A 300 -5.85 24.93 5.33
N LYS A 301 -7.08 24.44 5.56
CA LYS A 301 -7.85 24.71 6.78
C LYS A 301 -7.19 24.15 8.05
N GLN A 302 -6.53 23.00 7.95
CA GLN A 302 -5.85 22.34 9.06
C GLN A 302 -4.37 22.75 9.20
N ARG A 303 -3.88 23.69 8.38
CA ARG A 303 -2.48 24.18 8.35
C ARG A 303 -1.45 23.06 8.11
N LEU A 304 -1.78 22.11 7.24
CA LEU A 304 -0.95 20.95 6.88
C LEU A 304 -0.34 21.04 5.47
N LEU A 305 -0.57 22.13 4.72
CA LEU A 305 -0.05 22.27 3.34
C LEU A 305 1.47 22.11 3.24
N THR A 306 2.22 22.55 4.24
CA THR A 306 3.69 22.45 4.27
C THR A 306 4.19 21.22 5.03
N HIS A 307 3.29 20.38 5.53
CA HIS A 307 3.67 19.18 6.26
C HIS A 307 4.36 18.20 5.30
N PRO A 308 5.55 17.66 5.62
CA PRO A 308 6.33 16.86 4.67
C PRO A 308 5.58 15.61 4.20
N LEU A 309 4.80 14.95 5.07
CA LEU A 309 3.95 13.83 4.67
C LEU A 309 2.87 14.20 3.64
N PHE A 310 2.22 15.36 3.81
CA PHE A 310 1.20 15.84 2.86
C PHE A 310 1.84 16.18 1.51
N MET A 311 2.97 16.90 1.53
CA MET A 311 3.73 17.22 0.32
C MET A 311 4.23 15.97 -0.41
N SER A 312 4.63 14.93 0.34
CA SER A 312 4.99 13.63 -0.24
C SER A 312 3.80 12.98 -0.94
N GLY A 313 2.60 13.04 -0.35
CA GLY A 313 1.37 12.54 -0.96
C GLY A 313 1.02 13.27 -2.26
N ILE A 314 1.08 14.61 -2.26
CA ILE A 314 0.88 15.42 -3.47
C ILE A 314 1.92 15.07 -4.54
N PHE A 315 3.20 14.97 -4.17
CA PHE A 315 4.27 14.62 -5.09
C PHE A 315 4.05 13.24 -5.71
N LEU A 316 3.74 12.21 -4.91
CA LEU A 316 3.47 10.86 -5.41
C LEU A 316 2.28 10.86 -6.37
N PHE A 317 1.17 11.53 -5.99
CA PHE A 317 -0.02 11.64 -6.82
C PHE A 317 0.30 12.25 -8.19
N VAL A 318 1.02 13.37 -8.19
CA VAL A 318 1.41 14.06 -9.43
C VAL A 318 2.41 13.20 -10.21
N ALA A 319 3.45 12.66 -9.58
CA ALA A 319 4.48 11.87 -10.25
C ALA A 319 3.89 10.66 -11.00
N CYS A 320 2.89 9.98 -10.43
CA CYS A 320 2.23 8.83 -11.05
C CYS A 320 1.42 9.19 -12.31
N HIS A 321 1.13 10.48 -12.55
CA HIS A 321 0.53 10.95 -13.79
C HIS A 321 1.56 11.23 -14.89
N PHE A 322 2.84 11.38 -14.54
CA PHE A 322 3.90 11.77 -15.48
C PHE A 322 4.94 10.67 -15.70
N VAL A 323 4.99 9.66 -14.83
CA VAL A 323 5.98 8.60 -14.84
C VAL A 323 5.30 7.26 -14.54
N SER A 324 5.52 6.27 -15.39
CA SER A 324 5.25 4.88 -15.06
C SER A 324 6.47 4.28 -14.38
N PHE A 325 6.31 3.71 -13.18
CA PHE A 325 7.41 3.14 -12.39
C PHE A 325 7.68 1.66 -12.70
N GLN A 326 6.84 1.04 -13.53
CA GLN A 326 6.91 -0.37 -13.95
C GLN A 326 6.56 -0.50 -15.44
N ALA A 327 6.63 -1.72 -15.97
CA ALA A 327 6.21 -2.02 -17.34
C ALA A 327 4.72 -1.78 -17.56
N TRP A 328 3.90 -2.09 -16.56
CA TRP A 328 2.46 -1.87 -16.63
C TRP A 328 2.08 -0.61 -15.87
N GLU A 329 1.54 0.36 -16.58
CA GLU A 329 1.11 1.65 -16.05
C GLU A 329 0.14 1.54 -14.85
N TRP A 330 -0.71 0.51 -14.81
CA TRP A 330 -1.64 0.30 -13.69
C TRP A 330 -0.92 0.07 -12.36
N ASP A 331 0.34 -0.40 -12.36
CA ASP A 331 1.11 -0.58 -11.13
C ASP A 331 1.38 0.72 -10.36
N ASN A 332 1.20 1.89 -11.00
CA ASN A 332 1.20 3.17 -10.29
C ASN A 332 0.11 3.26 -9.21
N THR A 333 -0.96 2.46 -9.27
CA THR A 333 -1.95 2.30 -8.18
C THR A 333 -1.28 2.09 -6.84
N LYS A 334 -0.21 1.30 -6.81
CA LYS A 334 0.56 1.01 -5.60
C LYS A 334 1.09 2.28 -4.93
N LEU A 335 1.48 3.29 -5.71
CA LEU A 335 1.95 4.58 -5.21
C LEU A 335 0.79 5.55 -4.94
N PHE A 336 -0.24 5.54 -5.79
CA PHE A 336 -1.49 6.28 -5.57
C PHE A 336 -2.14 5.91 -4.24
N THR A 337 -2.10 4.64 -3.82
CA THR A 337 -2.64 4.20 -2.53
C THR A 337 -1.98 4.90 -1.34
N TYR A 338 -0.66 5.13 -1.37
CA TYR A 338 0.01 5.91 -0.33
C TYR A 338 -0.36 7.39 -0.42
N ALA A 339 -0.42 7.95 -1.62
CA ALA A 339 -0.85 9.33 -1.82
C ALA A 339 -2.26 9.54 -1.25
N TYR A 340 -3.19 8.64 -1.59
CA TYR A 340 -4.55 8.60 -1.08
C TYR A 340 -4.58 8.55 0.45
N LEU A 341 -3.84 7.61 1.05
CA LEU A 341 -3.72 7.48 2.51
C LEU A 341 -3.23 8.77 3.18
N PHE A 342 -2.23 9.45 2.61
CA PHE A 342 -1.69 10.70 3.17
C PHE A 342 -2.66 11.88 3.01
N LEU A 343 -3.38 11.95 1.89
CA LEU A 343 -4.40 12.99 1.64
C LEU A 343 -5.63 12.84 2.54
N LEU A 344 -5.94 11.62 3.01
CA LEU A 344 -7.03 11.40 3.97
C LEU A 344 -6.79 12.03 5.34
N ILE A 345 -5.53 12.25 5.76
CA ILE A 345 -5.20 12.82 7.07
C ILE A 345 -5.85 14.20 7.26
N PRO A 346 -5.58 15.22 6.41
CA PRO A 346 -6.24 16.51 6.54
C PRO A 346 -7.75 16.43 6.35
N ILE A 347 -8.24 15.58 5.43
CA ILE A 347 -9.67 15.40 5.17
C ILE A 347 -10.40 14.94 6.43
N ALA A 348 -9.92 13.88 7.07
CA ALA A 348 -10.56 13.33 8.27
C ALA A 348 -10.49 14.30 9.46
N LYS A 349 -9.38 15.04 9.62
CA LYS A 349 -9.30 16.13 10.62
C LYS A 349 -10.36 17.19 10.35
N TYR A 350 -10.52 17.59 9.10
CA TYR A 350 -11.49 18.61 8.70
C TYR A 350 -12.94 18.15 8.87
N ILE A 351 -13.26 16.89 8.54
CA ILE A 351 -14.60 16.31 8.78
C ILE A 351 -14.93 16.35 10.27
N VAL A 352 -14.00 15.95 11.15
CA VAL A 352 -14.23 16.01 12.61
C VAL A 352 -14.38 17.44 13.09
N PHE A 353 -13.56 18.37 12.59
CA PHE A 353 -13.70 19.79 12.90
C PHE A 353 -15.11 20.30 12.54
N LEU A 354 -15.61 20.01 11.33
CA LEU A 354 -16.95 20.40 10.89
C LEU A 354 -18.07 19.78 11.74
N TRP A 355 -17.89 18.53 12.17
CA TRP A 355 -18.86 17.85 13.02
C TRP A 355 -18.95 18.49 14.42
N GLU A 356 -17.81 18.90 14.98
CA GLU A 356 -17.74 19.46 16.33
C GLU A 356 -18.10 20.95 16.40
N ASP A 357 -17.93 21.70 15.29
CA ASP A 357 -18.13 23.15 15.25
C ASP A 357 -19.62 23.58 15.12
N HIS A 358 -20.54 22.75 14.59
CA HIS A 358 -21.95 23.18 14.42
C HIS A 358 -23.08 22.11 14.46
N HIS A 359 -24.22 22.52 15.04
CA HIS A 359 -25.52 21.82 15.16
C HIS A 359 -26.03 21.19 13.84
N ARG A 360 -26.31 19.87 13.87
CA ARG A 360 -27.20 19.00 13.04
C ARG A 360 -27.38 19.24 11.52
N LYS A 361 -27.37 20.46 10.97
CA LYS A 361 -27.53 20.76 9.53
C LYS A 361 -26.28 20.43 8.68
N ILE A 362 -25.09 20.30 9.29
CA ILE A 362 -23.85 19.94 8.57
C ILE A 362 -23.68 18.42 8.40
N ILE A 363 -24.42 17.60 9.16
CA ILE A 363 -24.34 16.13 9.08
C ILE A 363 -24.62 15.63 7.65
N ASN A 364 -25.58 16.24 6.93
CA ASN A 364 -25.85 15.90 5.53
C ASN A 364 -24.67 16.21 4.59
N LYS A 365 -23.87 17.26 4.86
CA LYS A 365 -22.70 17.60 4.04
C LYS A 365 -21.52 16.67 4.33
N SER A 366 -21.32 16.25 5.57
CA SER A 366 -20.26 15.30 5.94
C SER A 366 -20.49 13.90 5.34
N SER A 367 -21.74 13.44 5.27
CA SER A 367 -22.09 12.17 4.63
C SER A 367 -21.85 12.21 3.11
N VAL A 368 -22.13 13.33 2.45
CA VAL A 368 -21.81 13.52 1.02
C VAL A 368 -20.30 13.53 0.79
N LEU A 369 -19.52 14.21 1.63
CA LEU A 369 -18.06 14.21 1.54
C LEU A 369 -17.48 12.79 1.71
N PHE A 370 -18.09 11.96 2.55
CA PHE A 370 -17.68 10.56 2.75
C PHE A 370 -17.95 9.68 1.52
N LEU A 371 -18.96 10.01 0.71
CA LEU A 371 -19.29 9.27 -0.51
C LEU A 371 -18.51 9.74 -1.75
N CYS A 372 -17.88 10.92 -1.68
CA CYS A 372 -17.21 11.53 -2.83
C CYS A 372 -15.68 11.38 -2.79
N VAL A 373 -15.12 10.76 -1.75
CA VAL A 373 -13.69 10.51 -1.55
C VAL A 373 -13.50 9.01 -1.50
#